data_AF-A0A401G2A5-F1
#
_entry.id   AF-A0A401G2A5-F1
#
_cell.length_a   1.000
_cell.length_b   1.000
_cell.length_c   1.000
_cell.angle_alpha   90.00
_cell.angle_beta   90.00
_cell.angle_gamma   90.00
#
_symmetry.space_group_name_H-M   'P 1'
#
loop_
_entity.id
_entity.type
_entity.pdbx_description
1 polymer ?
#
loop_
_entity_poly.entity_id
_entity_poly.type
_entity_poly.pdbx_seq_one_letter_code
_entity_poly.pdbx_strand_id
1 'polypeptide(L)' 'MLCSIAKLGDEKVESIRKLEEGLGKSLLAFSCHDLQPVQLSDDELAKIQKLEGELGLSLVAVSA' A
#
# COMPACT_ATOMS: atom_id res chain seq x y z
N MET A 1 -6.77 9.05 5.29
CA MET A 1 -5.30 8.92 5.08
C MET A 1 -4.92 7.45 5.04
N LEU A 2 -4.83 6.89 3.83
CA LEU A 2 -4.35 5.53 3.59
C LEU A 2 -3.02 5.64 2.85
N CYS A 3 -2.01 4.94 3.35
CA CYS A 3 -0.68 4.96 2.75
C CYS A 3 -0.45 3.65 2.00
N SER A 4 -0.07 3.75 0.73
CA SER A 4 0.28 2.62 -0.12
C SER A 4 1.77 2.62 -0.40
N ILE A 5 2.30 1.50 -0.91
CA ILE A 5 3.71 1.43 -1.32
C ILE A 5 3.95 2.51 -2.38
N ALA A 6 4.90 3.40 -2.09
CA ALA A 6 5.23 4.50 -2.96
C ALA A 6 5.79 3.99 -4.28
N LYS A 7 5.25 4.48 -5.40
CA LYS A 7 5.93 4.38 -6.70
C LYS A 7 7.03 5.43 -6.74
N LEU A 8 8.28 4.98 -6.79
CA LEU A 8 9.46 5.85 -6.81
C LEU A 8 10.10 5.81 -8.20
N GLY A 9 10.57 6.98 -8.65
CA GLY A 9 11.50 7.06 -9.78
C GLY A 9 12.95 6.93 -9.32
N ASP A 10 13.87 6.74 -10.27
CA ASP A 10 15.26 6.36 -10.01
C ASP A 10 16.00 7.29 -9.03
N GLU A 11 15.80 8.61 -9.15
CA GLU A 11 16.43 9.61 -8.27
C GLU A 11 16.04 9.44 -6.79
N LYS A 12 14.77 9.14 -6.52
CA LYS A 12 14.27 8.93 -5.15
C LYS A 12 14.76 7.61 -4.59
N VAL A 13 14.87 6.57 -5.42
CA VAL A 13 15.41 5.26 -5.02
C VAL A 13 16.89 5.39 -4.63
N GLU A 14 17.69 6.11 -5.40
CA GLU A 14 19.12 6.30 -5.10
C GLU A 14 19.33 7.04 -3.77
N SER A 15 18.52 8.07 -3.50
CA SER A 15 18.56 8.83 -2.25
C SER A 15 18.24 7.95 -1.03
N ILE A 16 17.24 7.06 -1.15
CA ILE A 16 16.87 6.12 -0.08
C ILE A 16 17.96 5.08 0.13
N ARG A 17 18.54 4.51 -0.94
CA ARG A 17 19.63 3.51 -0.82
C ARG A 17 20.84 4.04 -0.08
N LYS A 18 21.27 5.28 -0.34
CA LYS A 18 22.37 5.91 0.40
C LYS A 18 22.08 6.01 1.89
N LEU A 19 20.82 6.24 2.27
CA LEU A 19 20.40 6.25 3.66
C LEU A 19 20.38 4.84 4.26
N GLU A 20 19.87 3.85 3.52
CA GLU A 20 19.86 2.43 3.94
C GLU A 20 21.27 1.90 4.19
N GLU A 21 22.25 2.26 3.35
CA GLU A 21 23.66 1.91 3.53
C GLU A 21 24.24 2.45 4.84
N GLY A 22 23.92 3.71 5.19
CA GLY A 22 24.35 4.30 6.45
C GLY A 22 23.67 3.70 7.68
N LEU A 23 22.44 3.18 7.54
CA LEU A 23 21.66 2.59 8.63
C LEU A 23 21.87 1.08 8.78
N GLY A 24 22.34 0.40 7.74
CA GLY A 24 22.41 -1.06 7.66
C GLY A 24 21.03 -1.74 7.71
N LYS A 25 19.97 -1.02 7.31
CA LYS A 25 18.57 -1.46 7.41
C LYS A 25 17.82 -1.10 6.14
N SER A 26 16.89 -1.95 5.74
CA SER A 26 15.96 -1.66 4.65
C SER A 26 14.80 -0.79 5.12
N LEU A 27 14.38 0.14 4.27
CA LEU A 27 13.30 1.08 4.49
C LEU A 27 12.16 0.80 3.50
N LEU A 28 10.92 0.85 3.98
CA LEU A 28 9.74 0.77 3.14
C LEU A 28 9.22 2.19 2.88
N ALA A 29 9.15 2.58 1.62
CA ALA A 29 8.61 3.87 1.24
C ALA A 29 7.09 3.77 1.07
N PHE A 30 6.35 4.52 1.89
CA PHE A 30 4.90 4.66 1.79
C PHE A 30 4.54 6.07 1.33
N SER A 31 3.61 6.16 0.37
CA SER A 31 2.98 7.41 -0.04
C SER A 31 1.57 7.45 0.55
N CYS A 32 1.27 8.48 1.33
CA CYS A 32 -0.04 8.65 1.94
C CYS A 32 -0.95 9.46 1.03
N HIS A 33 -2.15 8.92 0.79
CA HIS A 33 -3.20 9.56 0.04
C HIS A 33 -4.39 9.82 0.96
N ASP A 34 -5.11 10.92 0.73
CA ASP A 34 -6.35 11.19 1.44
C ASP A 34 -7.53 10.43 0.84
N LEU A 35 -7.42 9.10 0.92
CA LEU A 35 -8.46 8.18 0.51
C LEU A 35 -9.36 7.88 1.72
N GLN A 36 -10.67 7.93 1.49
CA GLN A 36 -11.68 7.57 2.47
C GLN A 36 -12.15 6.14 2.20
N PRO A 37 -12.21 5.26 3.22
CA PRO A 37 -12.81 3.94 3.09
C PRO A 37 -14.26 4.05 2.64
N VAL A 38 -14.68 3.16 1.76
CA VAL A 38 -16.08 3.08 1.31
C VAL A 38 -16.80 1.99 2.07
N GLN A 39 -18.04 2.26 2.46
CA GLN A 39 -18.89 1.27 3.08
C GLN A 39 -19.36 0.26 2.05
N LEU A 40 -19.18 -1.02 2.37
CA LEU A 40 -19.53 -2.14 1.51
C LEU A 40 -20.79 -2.83 2.05
N SER A 41 -21.59 -3.38 1.14
CA SER A 41 -22.61 -4.37 1.48
C SER A 41 -21.97 -5.73 1.80
N ASP A 42 -22.72 -6.60 2.49
CA ASP A 42 -22.27 -7.95 2.85
C ASP A 42 -21.88 -8.78 1.60
N ASP A 43 -22.62 -8.63 0.50
CA ASP A 43 -22.36 -9.31 -0.76
C ASP A 43 -21.05 -8.82 -1.42
N GLU A 44 -20.74 -7.53 -1.34
CA GLU A 44 -19.49 -6.97 -1.86
C GLU A 44 -18.30 -7.40 -1.01
N LEU A 45 -18.47 -7.38 0.32
CA LEU A 45 -17.44 -7.82 1.25
C LEU A 45 -17.11 -9.30 1.07
N ALA A 46 -18.12 -10.17 0.90
CA ALA A 46 -17.92 -11.60 0.67
C ALA A 46 -17.11 -11.88 -0.62
N LYS A 47 -17.35 -11.11 -1.69
CA LYS A 47 -16.58 -11.22 -2.93
C LYS A 47 -15.12 -10.80 -2.74
N ILE A 48 -14.89 -9.72 -2.00
CA ILE A 48 -13.54 -9.22 -1.70
C ILE A 48 -12.78 -10.24 -0.86
N GLN A 49 -13.38 -10.76 0.21
CA GLN A 49 -12.74 -11.74 1.10
C GLN A 49 -12.36 -13.03 0.39
N LYS A 50 -13.21 -13.51 -0.54
CA LYS A 50 -12.86 -14.66 -1.36
C LYS A 50 -11.59 -14.41 -2.17
N LEU A 51 -11.49 -13.24 -2.81
CA LEU A 51 -10.33 -12.88 -3.62
C LEU A 51 -9.07 -12.64 -2.76
N GLU A 52 -9.22 -12.03 -1.59
CA GLU A 52 -8.14 -11.87 -0.60
C GLU A 52 -7.52 -13.22 -0.23
N GLY A 53 -8.36 -14.24 0.01
CA GLY A 53 -7.93 -15.60 0.33
C GLY A 53 -7.19 -16.28 -0.82
N GLU A 54 -7.65 -16.09 -2.06
CA GLU A 54 -7.01 -16.66 -3.26
C GLU A 54 -5.63 -16.02 -3.53
N LEU A 55 -5.48 -14.72 -3.27
CA LEU A 55 -4.26 -13.97 -3.58
C LEU A 55 -3.29 -13.87 -2.40
N GLY A 56 -3.72 -14.15 -1.17
CA GLY A 56 -2.93 -13.93 0.04
C GLY A 56 -2.67 -12.44 0.31
N LEU A 57 -3.60 -11.58 -0.08
CA LEU A 57 -3.50 -10.12 0.03
C LEU A 57 -4.64 -9.57 0.89
N SER A 58 -4.45 -8.37 1.43
CA SER A 58 -5.54 -7.59 2.01
C SER A 58 -5.92 -6.44 1.07
N LEU A 59 -7.21 -6.34 0.78
CA LEU A 59 -7.81 -5.38 -0.13
C LEU A 59 -8.69 -4.42 0.67
N VAL A 60 -8.49 -3.12 0.46
CA VAL A 60 -9.28 -2.07 1.12
C VAL A 60 -10.04 -1.29 0.07
N ALA A 61 -11.36 -1.26 0.17
CA ALA A 61 -12.22 -0.47 -0.71
C ALA A 61 -12.17 1.01 -0.31
N VAL A 62 -11.89 1.88 -1.27
CA VAL A 62 -11.72 3.33 -1.07
C VAL A 62 -12.45 4.11 -2.15
N SER A 63 -12.82 5.35 -1.84
CA SER A 63 -13.34 6.30 -2.82
C SER A 63 -12.17 6.89 -3.62
N ALA A 64 -12.19 6.71 -4.93
CA ALA A 64 -11.20 7.28 -5.86
C ALA A 64 -11.41 8.78 -6.08
#